data_AF-A0A3P6D3J8-F1
#
_entry.id   AF-A0A3P6D3J8-F1
#
_cell.length_a   1.000
_cell.length_b   1.000
_cell.length_c   1.000
_cell.angle_alpha   90.00
_cell.angle_beta   90.00
_cell.angle_gamma   90.00
#
_symmetry.space_group_name_H-M   'P 1'
#
loop_
_entity.id
_entity.type
_entity.pdbx_description
1 polymer ?
#
loop_
_entity_poly.entity_id
_entity_poly.type
_entity_poly.pdbx_seq_one_letter_code
_entity_poly.pdbx_strand_id
1 'polypeptide(L)' 'INDKRFDTILARMLIQSTVYHVWRERNARRHQQPGMSTDQMRRRIDKAMRNRIVSLRYKPDHKYGGLLTRWFEATI' A
#
# COMPACT_ATOMS: atom_id res chain seq x y z
N ILE A 1 15.36 3.07 15.91
CA ILE A 1 14.52 2.52 14.81
C ILE A 1 14.92 3.31 13.55
N ASN A 2 15.15 2.66 12.40
CA ASN A 2 15.62 3.37 11.20
C ASN A 2 14.42 3.88 10.37
N ASP A 3 13.70 4.84 10.93
CA ASP A 3 12.40 5.33 10.42
C ASP A 3 12.50 5.83 8.98
N LYS A 4 13.58 6.55 8.65
CA LYS A 4 13.84 7.05 7.29
C LYS A 4 13.91 5.92 6.25
N ARG A 5 14.47 4.77 6.62
CA ARG A 5 14.58 3.61 5.72
C ARG A 5 13.21 2.97 5.49
N PHE A 6 12.40 2.82 6.53
CA PHE A 6 11.03 2.31 6.39
C PHE A 6 10.17 3.26 5.58
N ASP A 7 10.27 4.56 5.82
CA ASP A 7 9.54 5.59 5.08
C ASP A 7 9.87 5.55 3.58
N THR A 8 11.15 5.38 3.23
CA THR A 8 11.57 5.26 1.83
C THR A 8 10.97 4.01 1.17
N ILE A 9 10.97 2.87 1.87
CA ILE A 9 10.41 1.62 1.34
C ILE A 9 8.89 1.76 1.18
N LEU A 10 8.20 2.25 2.21
CA LEU A 10 6.76 2.46 2.21
C LEU A 10 6.34 3.45 1.12
N ALA A 11 7.07 4.55 0.93
CA ALA A 11 6.80 5.52 -0.13
C ALA A 11 6.90 4.88 -1.53
N ARG A 12 7.95 4.09 -1.79
CA ARG A 12 8.10 3.38 -3.07
C ARG A 12 6.96 2.40 -3.32
N MET A 13 6.59 1.63 -2.30
CA MET A 13 5.47 0.69 -2.37
C MET A 13 4.14 1.43 -2.61
N LEU A 14 3.91 2.54 -1.89
CA LEU A 14 2.69 3.35 -2.00
C LEU A 14 2.55 3.96 -3.39
N ILE A 15 3.63 4.49 -3.96
CA ILE A 15 3.63 5.03 -5.33
C ILE A 15 3.27 3.92 -6.32
N GLN A 16 3.90 2.74 -6.21
CA GLN A 16 3.58 1.60 -7.07
C GLN A 16 2.11 1.17 -6.96
N SER A 17 1.59 1.02 -5.74
CA SER A 17 0.19 0.66 -5.49
C SER A 17 -0.77 1.72 -6.01
N THR A 18 -0.48 2.99 -5.79
CA THR A 18 -1.32 4.11 -6.25
C THR A 18 -1.40 4.14 -7.78
N VAL A 19 -0.26 4.05 -8.47
CA VAL A 19 -0.21 4.02 -9.94
C VAL A 19 -1.02 2.84 -10.48
N TYR A 20 -0.86 1.65 -9.90
CA TYR A 20 -1.63 0.47 -10.31
C TYR A 20 -3.14 0.66 -10.12
N HIS A 21 -3.58 1.16 -8.97
CA HIS A 21 -5.00 1.32 -8.67
C HIS A 21 -5.66 2.43 -9.50
N VAL A 22 -4.95 3.51 -9.80
CA VAL A 22 -5.40 4.56 -10.73
C VAL A 22 -5.53 4.00 -12.15
N TRP A 23 -4.52 3.27 -12.63
CA TRP A 23 -4.58 2.62 -13.93
C TRP A 23 -5.76 1.64 -14.02
N ARG A 24 -5.94 0.78 -13.02
CA ARG A 24 -7.04 -0.19 -12.94
C ARG A 24 -8.40 0.52 -13.00
N GLU A 25 -8.59 1.60 -12.25
CA GLU A 25 -9.84 2.37 -12.27
C GLU A 25 -10.13 2.97 -13.64
N ARG A 26 -9.12 3.57 -14.27
CA ARG A 26 -9.26 4.11 -15.63
C ARG A 26 -9.60 3.01 -16.63
N ASN A 27 -9.00 1.83 -16.48
CA ASN A 27 -9.30 0.68 -17.32
C ASN A 27 -10.72 0.15 -17.08
N ALA A 28 -11.16 0.06 -15.83
CA ALA A 28 -12.53 -0.32 -15.48
C ALA A 28 -13.57 0.60 -16.14
N ARG A 29 -13.35 1.93 -16.08
CA ARG A 29 -14.20 2.92 -16.76
C ARG A 29 -14.24 2.72 -18.28
N ARG A 30 -13.09 2.41 -18.91
CA ARG A 30 -13.03 2.10 -20.36
C ARG A 30 -13.86 0.85 -20.72
N HIS A 31 -13.95 -0.11 -19.82
CA HIS A 31 -14.76 -1.33 -19.97
C HIS A 31 -16.17 -1.18 -19.38
N GLN A 32 -16.67 0.05 -19.24
CA GLN A 32 -18.03 0.38 -18.79
C GLN A 32 -18.39 -0.23 -17.42
N GLN A 33 -17.38 -0.50 -16.58
CA GLN A 33 -17.60 -0.94 -15.22
C GLN A 33 -18.00 0.25 -14.33
N PRO A 34 -18.74 0.01 -13.23
CA PRO A 34 -19.07 1.05 -12.27
C PRO A 34 -17.80 1.76 -11.77
N GLY A 35 -17.84 3.08 -11.75
CA GLY A 35 -16.76 3.90 -11.22
C GLY A 35 -16.57 3.68 -9.71
N MET A 36 -15.33 3.83 -9.25
CA MET A 36 -14.98 3.78 -7.84
C MET A 36 -14.77 5.18 -7.28
N SER A 37 -15.24 5.43 -6.07
CA SER A 37 -14.94 6.68 -5.37
C SER A 37 -13.47 6.74 -4.95
N THR A 38 -12.96 7.95 -4.75
CA THR A 38 -11.61 8.20 -4.22
C THR A 38 -11.41 7.54 -2.85
N ASP A 39 -12.42 7.57 -1.98
CA ASP A 39 -12.36 6.93 -0.66
C ASP A 39 -12.27 5.41 -0.75
N GLN A 40 -13.05 4.80 -1.64
CA GLN A 40 -12.96 3.36 -1.91
C GLN A 40 -11.57 2.99 -2.45
N MET A 41 -11.02 3.81 -3.34
CA MET A 41 -9.66 3.60 -3.86
C MET A 41 -8.61 3.71 -2.76
N ARG A 42 -8.69 4.74 -1.90
CA ARG A 42 -7.81 4.91 -0.73
C ARG A 42 -7.83 3.68 0.17
N ARG A 43 -9.02 3.17 0.50
CA ARG A 43 -9.18 1.95 1.32
C ARG A 43 -8.59 0.71 0.65
N ARG A 44 -8.72 0.59 -0.68
CA ARG A 44 -8.12 -0.52 -1.45
C ARG A 44 -6.59 -0.44 -1.45
N ILE A 45 -6.02 0.74 -1.62
CA ILE A 45 -4.57 0.95 -1.59
C ILE A 45 -4.02 0.62 -0.19
N ASP A 46 -4.65 1.11 0.88
CA ASP A 46 -4.25 0.79 2.25
C ASP A 46 -4.29 -0.73 2.52
N LYS A 47 -5.38 -1.40 2.13
CA LYS A 47 -5.46 -2.87 2.23
C LYS A 47 -4.37 -3.57 1.41
N ALA A 48 -4.09 -3.10 0.19
CA ALA A 48 -3.04 -3.66 -0.65
C ALA A 48 -1.64 -3.51 -0.01
N MET A 49 -1.37 -2.36 0.60
CA MET A 49 -0.13 -2.11 1.34
C MET A 49 0.04 -3.08 2.51
N ARG A 50 -0.98 -3.19 3.37
CA ARG A 50 -0.97 -4.12 4.52
C ARG A 50 -0.78 -5.56 4.07
N ASN A 51 -1.56 -6.00 3.08
CA ASN A 51 -1.47 -7.35 2.54
C ASN A 51 -0.09 -7.65 1.96
N ARG A 52 0.50 -6.69 1.23
CA ARG A 52 1.84 -6.85 0.67
C ARG A 52 2.88 -7.03 1.77
N ILE A 53 2.85 -6.20 2.82
CA ILE A 53 3.80 -6.29 3.93
C ILE A 53 3.65 -7.62 4.67
N VAL A 54 2.42 -8.01 5.02
CA VAL A 54 2.14 -9.27 5.73
C VAL A 54 2.53 -10.49 4.90
N SER A 55 2.31 -10.47 3.59
CA SER A 55 2.67 -11.58 2.68
C SER A 55 4.16 -11.90 2.63
N LEU A 56 5.04 -10.97 3.04
CA LEU A 56 6.48 -11.19 3.06
C LEU A 56 6.92 -12.08 4.24
N ARG A 57 6.03 -12.35 5.20
CA ARG A 57 6.24 -13.28 6.33
C ARG A 57 7.60 -13.15 6.98
N TYR A 58 7.95 -11.91 7.35
CA TYR A 58 9.22 -11.63 8.00
C TYR A 58 9.38 -12.47 9.28
N LYS A 59 10.55 -13.09 9.43
CA LYS A 59 10.93 -13.79 10.66
C LYS A 59 11.02 -12.78 11.83
N PRO A 60 10.88 -13.25 13.08
CA PRO A 60 11.31 -12.47 14.24
C PRO A 60 12.73 -11.92 14.02
N ASP A 61 12.97 -10.68 14.43
CA ASP A 61 14.24 -9.93 14.26
C ASP A 61 14.67 -9.61 12.82
N HIS A 62 13.79 -9.82 11.83
CA HIS A 62 14.08 -9.39 10.47
C HIS A 62 14.24 -7.86 10.41
N LYS A 63 15.23 -7.37 9.65
CA LYS A 63 15.52 -5.93 9.46
C LYS A 63 14.35 -5.07 8.97
N TYR A 64 13.29 -5.70 8.43
CA TYR A 64 12.06 -5.05 7.96
C TYR A 64 10.82 -5.49 8.75
N GLY A 65 10.96 -6.16 9.89
CA GLY A 65 9.84 -6.62 10.71
C GLY A 65 8.92 -5.49 11.18
N GLY A 66 9.47 -4.28 11.40
CA GLY A 66 8.72 -3.09 11.81
C GLY A 66 7.96 -2.35 10.71
N LEU A 67 7.97 -2.83 9.45
CA LEU A 67 7.38 -2.10 8.33
C LEU A 67 5.86 -1.91 8.48
N LEU A 68 5.16 -2.92 9.02
CA LEU A 68 3.72 -2.85 9.21
C LEU A 68 3.34 -1.89 10.35
N THR A 69 4.09 -1.92 11.45
CA THR A 69 3.93 -0.96 12.55
C THR A 69 4.13 0.46 12.05
N ARG A 70 5.20 0.70 11.29
CA ARG A 70 5.47 2.02 10.70
C ARG A 70 4.36 2.46 9.73
N TRP A 71 3.79 1.55 8.95
CA TRP A 71 2.65 1.84 8.09
C TRP A 71 1.44 2.33 8.89
N PHE A 72 1.11 1.66 10.00
CA PHE A 72 0.03 2.09 10.88
C PHE A 72 0.28 3.46 11.49
N GLU A 73 1.48 3.74 12.00
CA GLU A 73 1.84 5.06 12.54
C GLU A 73 1.65 6.20 11.52
N ALA A 74 1.89 5.92 10.23
CA ALA A 74 1.80 6.93 9.18
C ALA A 74 0.39 7.08 8.57
N THR A 75 -0.54 6.15 8.86
CA THR A 75 -1.88 6.11 8.24
C THR A 75 -3.04 6.19 9.22
N ILE A 76 -2.76 6.17 10.52
CA ILE A 76 -3.68 6.56 11.60
C ILE A 76 -3.87 8.08 11.61
#